data_AF-A0A2W4XC87-F1
#
_entry.id   AF-A0A2W4XC87-F1
#
_cell.length_a   1.000
_cell.length_b   1.000
_cell.length_c   1.000
_cell.angle_alpha   90.00
_cell.angle_beta   90.00
_cell.angle_gamma   90.00
#
_symmetry.space_group_name_H-M   'P 1'
#
loop_
_entity.id
_entity.type
_entity.pdbx_description
1 polymer ?
#
loop_
_entity_poly.entity_id
_entity_poly.type
_entity_poly.pdbx_seq_one_letter_code
_entity_poly.pdbx_strand_id
1 'polypeptide(L)'
;MDTSSINSFLSQFLAVADSGFGLIQGDVNFVLNALIVISIVLTGTQWALGNDNPVAPMFRKVLFIGFFAFLVNNWDFLSTVIHRSGAMLGLQAGGGSLSMADLHNPGRIGGIGIELFGRTVALAEGMNLLFDFISLVTIFLAGVFVMLGFFVLALQIFVALIAFKLGSLAAFVALPWGVFNGTAWVAERPLGWVAGSAVRLFVLAL
;
A
#
# COMPACT_ATOMS: atom_id res chain seq x y z
N MET A 1 -25.75 -5.51 -8.24
CA MET A 1 -24.81 -6.13 -7.28
C MET A 1 -24.39 -5.03 -6.33
N ASP A 2 -24.82 -5.12 -5.07
CA ASP A 2 -24.77 -3.99 -4.14
C ASP A 2 -23.32 -3.69 -3.74
N THR A 3 -22.87 -2.49 -4.08
CA THR A 3 -21.56 -1.90 -3.71
C THR A 3 -21.31 -1.94 -2.19
N SER A 4 -22.36 -2.09 -1.38
CA SER A 4 -22.31 -2.29 0.07
C SER A 4 -21.61 -3.60 0.49
N SER A 5 -21.73 -4.68 -0.29
CA SER A 5 -21.15 -5.99 0.06
C SER A 5 -19.63 -6.03 -0.13
N ILE A 6 -19.13 -5.36 -1.19
CA ILE A 6 -17.69 -5.22 -1.45
C ILE A 6 -17.04 -4.34 -0.39
N ASN A 7 -17.71 -3.24 0.00
CA ASN A 7 -17.23 -2.36 1.06
C ASN A 7 -17.23 -3.05 2.43
N SER A 8 -18.21 -3.92 2.70
CA SER A 8 -18.24 -4.75 3.92
C SER A 8 -17.12 -5.79 3.96
N PHE A 9 -16.77 -6.39 2.82
CA PHE A 9 -15.64 -7.32 2.76
C PHE A 9 -14.31 -6.58 2.96
N LEU A 10 -14.12 -5.44 2.30
CA LEU A 10 -12.91 -4.63 2.44
C LEU A 10 -12.75 -4.12 3.88
N SER A 11 -13.82 -3.64 4.51
CA SER A 11 -13.78 -3.18 5.91
C SER A 11 -13.48 -4.31 6.89
N GLN A 12 -14.06 -5.50 6.69
CA GLN A 12 -13.71 -6.68 7.49
C GLN A 12 -12.26 -7.12 7.27
N PHE A 13 -11.78 -7.09 6.02
CA PHE A 13 -10.41 -7.46 5.72
C PHE A 13 -9.40 -6.47 6.31
N LEU A 14 -9.67 -5.17 6.22
CA LEU A 14 -8.87 -4.13 6.85
C LEU A 14 -8.88 -4.28 8.37
N ALA A 15 -10.04 -4.55 8.98
CA ALA A 15 -10.14 -4.81 10.42
C ALA A 15 -9.34 -6.05 10.85
N VAL A 16 -9.36 -7.13 10.06
CA VAL A 16 -8.54 -8.32 10.31
C VAL A 16 -7.05 -7.99 10.14
N ALA A 17 -6.66 -7.23 9.12
CA ALA A 17 -5.27 -6.83 8.90
C ALA A 17 -4.74 -5.93 10.04
N ASP A 18 -5.54 -4.98 10.50
CA ASP A 18 -5.20 -4.11 11.64
C ASP A 18 -5.12 -4.90 12.94
N SER A 19 -5.97 -5.92 13.12
CA SER A 19 -5.83 -6.86 14.26
C SER A 19 -4.53 -7.67 14.19
N GLY A 20 -4.05 -7.99 12.99
CA GLY A 20 -2.79 -8.69 12.77
C GLY A 20 -1.58 -7.89 13.27
N PHE A 21 -1.56 -6.57 13.05
CA PHE A 21 -0.53 -5.69 13.61
C PHE A 21 -0.53 -5.72 15.14
N GLY A 22 -1.70 -5.59 15.76
CA GLY A 22 -1.83 -5.62 17.22
C GLY A 22 -1.38 -6.93 17.85
N LEU A 23 -1.65 -8.07 17.19
CA LEU A 23 -1.26 -9.39 17.69
C LEU A 23 0.25 -9.62 17.69
N ILE A 24 0.96 -9.18 16.64
CA ILE A 24 2.40 -9.42 16.50
C ILE A 24 3.26 -8.27 17.06
N GLN A 25 2.67 -7.12 17.41
CA GLN A 25 3.39 -5.97 17.93
C GLN A 25 4.19 -6.28 19.20
N GLY A 26 3.65 -7.12 20.09
CA GLY A 26 4.35 -7.57 21.29
C GLY A 26 5.63 -8.34 20.98
N ASP A 27 5.55 -9.31 20.07
CA ASP A 27 6.67 -10.15 19.68
C ASP A 27 7.74 -9.36 18.90
N VAL A 28 7.31 -8.48 18.01
CA VAL A 28 8.20 -7.61 17.23
C VAL A 28 8.96 -6.65 18.15
N ASN A 29 8.28 -6.07 19.15
CA ASN A 29 8.92 -5.22 20.16
C ASN A 29 9.86 -6.00 21.07
N PHE A 30 9.55 -7.26 21.41
CA PHE A 30 10.46 -8.12 22.14
C PHE A 30 11.76 -8.36 21.36
N VAL A 31 11.65 -8.73 20.08
CA VAL A 31 12.81 -8.93 19.20
C VAL A 31 13.61 -7.63 19.06
N LEU A 32 12.94 -6.50 18.84
CA LEU A 32 13.57 -5.19 18.77
C LEU A 32 14.37 -4.90 20.05
N ASN A 33 13.75 -5.03 21.22
CA ASN A 33 14.41 -4.76 22.50
C ASN A 33 15.60 -5.69 22.73
N ALA A 34 15.46 -6.98 22.43
CA ALA A 34 16.57 -7.93 22.51
C ALA A 34 17.74 -7.51 21.62
N LEU A 35 17.48 -7.12 20.36
CA LEU A 35 18.51 -6.66 19.43
C LEU A 35 19.16 -5.34 19.88
N ILE A 36 18.38 -4.41 20.44
CA ILE A 36 18.90 -3.17 21.03
C ILE A 36 19.89 -3.49 22.16
N VAL A 37 19.49 -4.34 23.10
CA VAL A 37 20.33 -4.72 24.24
C VAL A 37 21.62 -5.38 23.76
N ILE A 38 21.54 -6.36 22.86
CA ILE A 38 22.73 -7.03 22.31
C ILE A 38 23.64 -6.03 21.58
N SER A 39 23.07 -5.12 20.79
CA SER A 39 23.84 -4.10 20.06
C SER A 39 24.58 -3.15 21.01
N ILE A 40 23.91 -2.69 22.08
CA ILE A 40 24.51 -1.82 23.09
C ILE A 40 25.60 -2.57 23.86
N VAL A 41 25.36 -3.82 24.27
CA VAL A 41 26.35 -4.64 24.98
C VAL A 41 27.59 -4.85 24.12
N LEU A 42 27.43 -5.28 22.86
CA LEU A 42 28.57 -5.48 21.95
C LEU A 42 29.36 -4.19 21.71
N THR A 43 28.67 -3.08 21.47
CA THR A 43 29.31 -1.77 21.28
C THR A 43 30.04 -1.33 22.54
N GLY A 44 29.44 -1.56 23.72
CA GLY A 44 30.04 -1.29 25.02
C GLY A 44 31.27 -2.15 25.29
N THR A 45 31.24 -3.44 24.95
CA THR A 45 32.39 -4.34 25.07
C THR A 45 33.52 -3.96 24.12
N GLN A 46 33.20 -3.61 22.87
CA GLN A 46 34.20 -3.12 21.90
C GLN A 46 34.89 -1.86 22.40
N TRP A 47 34.14 -0.97 23.04
CA TRP A 47 34.71 0.21 23.68
C TRP A 47 35.57 -0.13 24.90
N ALA A 48 35.11 -1.00 25.79
CA ALA A 48 35.87 -1.41 26.97
C ALA A 48 37.24 -2.04 26.64
N LEU A 49 37.39 -2.55 25.40
CA LEU A 49 38.62 -3.14 24.87
C LEU A 49 39.44 -2.16 23.99
N GLY A 50 38.89 -0.99 23.64
CA GLY A 50 39.51 -0.02 22.73
C GLY A 50 40.07 1.20 23.47
N ASN A 51 41.12 1.82 22.92
CA ASN A 51 41.79 2.99 23.52
C ASN A 51 41.35 4.35 22.91
N ASP A 52 40.36 4.34 22.01
CA ASP A 52 39.90 5.52 21.26
C ASP A 52 38.76 6.28 21.95
N ASN A 53 38.57 7.54 21.55
CA ASN A 53 37.47 8.37 22.02
C ASN A 53 36.09 7.82 21.54
N PRO A 54 35.22 7.37 22.46
CA PRO A 54 34.00 6.64 22.11
C PRO A 54 32.83 7.51 21.68
N VAL A 55 32.90 8.83 21.88
CA VAL A 55 31.72 9.71 21.83
C VAL A 55 31.10 9.74 20.44
N ALA A 56 31.89 9.94 19.38
CA ALA A 56 31.37 10.05 18.03
C ALA A 56 30.79 8.73 17.45
N PRO A 57 31.45 7.56 17.60
CA PRO A 57 30.90 6.28 17.15
C PRO A 57 29.65 5.86 17.94
N MET A 58 29.63 6.05 19.25
CA MET A 58 28.46 5.71 20.08
C MET A 58 27.26 6.59 19.75
N PHE A 59 27.45 7.90 19.58
CA PHE A 59 26.37 8.80 19.20
C PHE A 59 25.70 8.38 17.88
N ARG A 60 26.52 8.05 16.87
CA ARG A 60 26.01 7.53 15.58
C ARG A 60 25.24 6.23 15.76
N LYS A 61 25.74 5.32 16.59
CA LYS A 61 25.08 4.03 16.86
C LYS A 61 23.74 4.22 17.57
N VAL A 62 23.67 5.08 18.59
CA VAL A 62 22.44 5.39 19.33
C VAL A 62 21.41 6.03 18.43
N LEU A 63 21.80 6.99 17.57
CA LEU A 63 20.88 7.59 16.59
C LEU A 63 20.33 6.57 15.60
N PHE A 64 21.18 5.66 15.10
CA PHE A 64 20.77 4.61 14.18
C PHE A 64 19.76 3.65 14.83
N ILE A 65 20.06 3.19 16.05
CA ILE A 65 19.17 2.33 16.82
C ILE A 65 17.85 3.06 17.13
N GLY A 66 17.93 4.32 17.56
CA GLY A 66 16.77 5.16 17.87
C GLY A 66 15.87 5.39 16.66
N PHE A 67 16.44 5.54 15.46
CA PHE A 67 15.70 5.63 14.22
C PHE A 67 14.91 4.35 13.93
N PHE A 68 15.53 3.17 14.05
CA PHE A 68 14.83 1.90 13.86
C PHE A 68 13.78 1.65 14.94
N ALA A 69 14.05 2.03 16.18
CA ALA A 69 13.06 1.95 17.26
C ALA A 69 11.85 2.85 16.96
N PHE A 70 12.07 4.08 16.50
CA PHE A 70 11.00 4.98 16.06
C PHE A 70 10.20 4.37 14.90
N LEU A 71 10.89 3.82 13.90
CA LEU A 71 10.27 3.26 12.70
C LEU A 71 9.39 2.05 13.03
N VAL A 72 9.88 1.11 13.86
CA VAL A 72 9.09 -0.05 14.31
C VAL A 72 7.86 0.41 15.11
N ASN A 73 8.03 1.32 16.08
CA ASN A 73 6.91 1.76 16.91
C ASN A 73 5.81 2.49 16.14
N ASN A 74 6.15 3.15 15.03
CA ASN A 74 5.21 3.93 14.21
C ASN A 74 4.90 3.28 12.86
N TRP A 75 5.24 2.01 12.66
CA TRP A 75 5.24 1.40 11.33
C TRP A 75 3.84 1.33 10.68
N ASP A 76 2.80 1.02 11.44
CA ASP A 76 1.43 0.97 10.91
C ASP A 76 0.99 2.35 10.39
N PHE A 77 1.29 3.42 11.14
CA PHE A 77 1.04 4.79 10.70
C PHE A 77 1.88 5.16 9.47
N LEU A 78 3.20 4.92 9.51
CA LEU A 78 4.12 5.29 8.43
C LEU A 78 3.78 4.58 7.12
N SER A 79 3.53 3.27 7.18
CA SER A 79 3.15 2.48 6.01
C SER A 79 1.82 2.98 5.41
N THR A 80 0.83 3.27 6.26
CA THR A 80 -0.45 3.82 5.82
C THR A 80 -0.29 5.20 5.16
N VAL A 81 0.55 6.07 5.70
CA VAL A 81 0.82 7.40 5.12
C VAL A 81 1.51 7.28 3.76
N ILE A 82 2.53 6.42 3.63
CA ILE A 82 3.25 6.19 2.36
C ILE A 82 2.30 5.65 1.28
N HIS A 83 1.42 4.74 1.65
CA HIS A 83 0.42 4.20 0.75
C HIS A 83 -0.59 5.26 0.31
N ARG A 84 -1.09 6.05 1.26
CA ARG A 84 -2.04 7.12 1.01
C ARG A 84 -1.45 8.24 0.16
N SER A 85 -0.18 8.58 0.35
CA SER A 85 0.51 9.61 -0.45
C SER A 85 0.70 9.16 -1.90
N GLY A 86 1.03 7.88 -2.15
CA GLY A 86 1.10 7.33 -3.50
C GLY A 86 -0.23 7.46 -4.24
N ALA A 87 -1.33 7.08 -3.59
CA ALA A 87 -2.67 7.24 -4.16
C ALA A 87 -3.06 8.70 -4.40
N MET A 88 -2.78 9.60 -3.45
CA MET A 88 -3.06 11.04 -3.59
C MET A 88 -2.31 11.68 -4.76
N LEU A 89 -1.01 11.39 -4.88
CA LEU A 89 -0.18 11.94 -5.95
C LEU A 89 -0.62 11.42 -7.32
N GLY A 90 -1.06 10.16 -7.41
CA GLY A 90 -1.58 9.57 -8.64
C GLY A 90 -2.85 10.29 -9.12
N LEU A 91 -3.81 10.50 -8.21
CA LEU A 91 -5.04 11.26 -8.51
C LEU A 91 -4.75 12.70 -8.95
N GLN A 92 -3.80 13.37 -8.30
CA GLN A 92 -3.43 14.73 -8.65
C GLN A 92 -2.73 14.81 -10.01
N ALA A 93 -1.98 13.78 -10.41
CA ALA A 93 -1.31 13.70 -11.70
C ALA A 93 -2.24 13.24 -12.84
N GLY A 94 -3.23 12.38 -12.56
CA GLY A 94 -4.19 11.86 -13.53
C GLY A 94 -5.26 12.87 -13.97
N GLY A 95 -5.38 14.01 -13.26
CA GLY A 95 -6.28 15.11 -13.64
C GLY A 95 -7.77 14.77 -13.58
N GLY A 96 -8.15 13.60 -13.04
CA GLY A 96 -9.52 13.11 -12.97
C GLY A 96 -10.29 13.63 -11.74
N SER A 97 -11.62 13.63 -11.83
CA SER A 97 -12.56 13.99 -10.75
C SER A 97 -12.69 12.93 -9.64
N LEU A 98 -11.78 11.95 -9.58
CA LEU A 98 -11.78 10.85 -8.63
C LEU A 98 -11.21 11.29 -7.29
N SER A 99 -12.00 11.15 -6.23
CA SER A 99 -11.62 11.50 -4.86
C SER A 99 -10.79 10.38 -4.21
N MET A 100 -9.96 10.72 -3.23
CA MET A 100 -9.20 9.75 -2.43
C MET A 100 -10.12 8.72 -1.73
N ALA A 101 -11.36 9.11 -1.43
CA ALA A 101 -12.38 8.21 -0.89
C ALA A 101 -12.88 7.17 -1.91
N ASP A 102 -12.58 7.35 -3.20
CA ASP A 102 -13.10 6.52 -4.29
C ASP A 102 -12.10 5.45 -4.70
N LEU A 103 -10.80 5.74 -4.59
CA LEU A 103 -9.74 4.74 -4.75
C LEU A 103 -9.74 3.69 -3.64
N HIS A 104 -10.07 4.11 -2.42
CA HIS A 104 -10.26 3.19 -1.29
C HIS A 104 -11.60 2.43 -1.37
N ASN A 105 -12.46 2.73 -2.35
CA ASN A 105 -13.74 2.05 -2.58
C ASN A 105 -13.77 1.47 -4.02
N PRO A 106 -13.23 0.26 -4.25
CA PRO A 106 -13.20 -0.35 -5.59
C PRO A 106 -14.60 -0.50 -6.21
N GLY A 107 -15.66 -0.57 -5.39
CA GLY A 107 -17.05 -0.58 -5.86
C GLY A 107 -17.50 0.72 -6.56
N ARG A 108 -16.89 1.87 -6.24
CA ARG A 108 -17.20 3.17 -6.88
C ARG A 108 -16.49 3.34 -8.23
N ILE A 109 -15.31 2.75 -8.38
CA ILE A 109 -14.61 2.64 -9.68
C ILE A 109 -15.42 1.76 -10.64
N GLY A 110 -15.96 0.63 -10.15
CA GLY A 110 -16.90 -0.19 -10.93
C GLY A 110 -18.19 0.56 -11.30
N GLY A 111 -18.68 1.43 -10.42
CA GLY A 111 -19.84 2.30 -10.68
C GLY A 111 -19.60 3.34 -11.78
N ILE A 112 -18.40 3.90 -11.86
CA ILE A 112 -18.00 4.83 -12.94
C ILE A 112 -17.97 4.09 -14.29
N GLY A 113 -17.56 2.82 -14.31
CA GLY A 113 -17.67 1.97 -15.50
C GLY A 113 -19.11 1.78 -15.99
N ILE A 114 -20.08 1.67 -15.07
CA ILE A 114 -21.52 1.58 -15.39
C ILE A 114 -22.06 2.92 -15.89
N GLU A 115 -21.64 4.04 -15.30
CA GLU A 115 -22.05 5.38 -15.73
C GLU A 115 -21.51 5.71 -17.13
N LEU A 116 -20.24 5.39 -17.39
CA LEU A 116 -19.61 5.57 -18.70
C LEU A 116 -20.25 4.65 -19.74
N PHE A 117 -20.58 3.40 -19.39
CA PHE A 117 -21.37 2.52 -20.24
C PHE A 117 -22.73 3.16 -20.60
N GLY A 118 -23.43 3.73 -19.62
CA GLY A 118 -24.67 4.46 -19.84
C GLY A 118 -24.49 5.64 -20.80
N ARG A 119 -23.41 6.40 -20.68
CA ARG A 119 -23.08 7.49 -21.62
C ARG A 119 -22.75 6.97 -23.01
N THR A 120 -21.97 5.89 -23.14
CA THR A 120 -21.64 5.27 -24.44
C THR A 120 -22.89 4.73 -25.14
N VAL A 121 -23.82 4.13 -24.40
CA VAL A 121 -25.10 3.66 -24.93
C VAL A 121 -26.02 4.84 -25.28
N ALA A 122 -25.98 5.94 -24.52
CA ALA A 122 -26.73 7.16 -24.84
C ALA A 122 -26.26 7.83 -26.15
N LEU A 123 -25.02 7.65 -26.60
CA LEU A 123 -24.59 8.09 -27.93
C LEU A 123 -25.32 7.37 -29.08
N ALA A 124 -25.94 6.22 -28.81
CA ALA A 124 -26.78 5.51 -29.77
C ALA A 124 -28.26 5.97 -29.75
N GLU A 125 -28.67 6.82 -28.79
CA GLU A 125 -30.03 7.37 -28.74
C GLU A 125 -30.24 8.38 -29.87
N GLY A 126 -31.00 7.98 -30.89
CA GLY A 126 -31.26 8.76 -32.11
C GLY A 126 -30.86 8.04 -33.41
N MET A 127 -30.16 6.91 -33.33
CA MET A 127 -29.81 6.08 -34.48
C MET A 127 -30.97 5.16 -34.88
N ASN A 128 -31.19 5.03 -36.18
CA ASN A 128 -32.33 4.28 -36.70
C ASN A 128 -31.97 2.78 -36.76
N LEU A 129 -32.65 1.94 -35.97
CA LEU A 129 -32.34 0.50 -35.78
C LEU A 129 -32.25 -0.31 -37.08
N LEU A 130 -32.93 0.12 -38.13
CA LEU A 130 -32.99 -0.55 -39.44
C LEU A 130 -31.89 -0.12 -40.42
N PHE A 131 -31.33 1.10 -40.28
CA PHE A 131 -30.34 1.64 -41.22
C PHE A 131 -28.91 1.58 -40.67
N ASP A 132 -28.75 1.72 -39.35
CA ASP A 132 -27.43 1.79 -38.69
C ASP A 132 -27.17 0.61 -37.76
N PHE A 133 -27.78 -0.56 -38.03
CA PHE A 133 -27.69 -1.76 -37.18
C PHE A 133 -26.25 -2.15 -36.83
N ILE A 134 -25.34 -2.11 -37.80
CA ILE A 134 -23.91 -2.44 -37.61
C ILE A 134 -23.23 -1.45 -36.65
N SER A 135 -23.52 -0.15 -36.80
CA SER A 135 -22.97 0.90 -35.94
C SER A 135 -23.49 0.79 -34.51
N LEU A 136 -24.77 0.47 -34.34
CA LEU A 136 -25.42 0.29 -33.03
C LEU A 136 -24.82 -0.91 -32.28
N VAL A 137 -24.63 -2.05 -32.97
CA VAL A 137 -23.93 -3.23 -32.43
C VAL A 137 -22.47 -2.89 -32.05
N THR A 138 -21.78 -2.10 -32.87
CA THR A 138 -20.40 -1.69 -32.60
C THR A 138 -20.28 -0.79 -31.36
N ILE A 139 -21.19 0.17 -31.19
CA ILE A 139 -21.23 1.06 -30.00
C ILE A 139 -21.54 0.24 -28.74
N PHE A 140 -22.50 -0.70 -28.82
CA PHE A 140 -22.85 -1.55 -27.69
C PHE A 140 -21.67 -2.47 -27.29
N LEU A 141 -20.99 -3.07 -28.28
CA LEU A 141 -19.82 -3.91 -28.04
C LEU A 141 -18.66 -3.10 -27.44
N ALA A 142 -18.40 -1.89 -27.95
CA ALA A 142 -17.42 -0.98 -27.37
C ALA A 142 -17.74 -0.62 -25.92
N GLY A 143 -19.01 -0.37 -25.59
CA GLY A 143 -19.47 -0.15 -24.23
C GLY A 143 -19.14 -1.33 -23.30
N VAL A 144 -19.39 -2.56 -23.74
CA VAL A 144 -19.05 -3.77 -22.97
C VAL A 144 -17.54 -3.89 -22.72
N PHE A 145 -16.70 -3.60 -23.73
CA PHE A 145 -15.24 -3.62 -23.56
C PHE A 145 -14.74 -2.54 -22.60
N VAL A 146 -15.32 -1.33 -22.63
CA VAL A 146 -15.01 -0.26 -21.67
C VAL A 146 -15.39 -0.70 -20.26
N MET A 147 -16.59 -1.26 -20.07
CA MET A 147 -17.04 -1.78 -18.79
C MET A 147 -16.10 -2.86 -18.24
N LEU A 148 -15.68 -3.80 -19.09
CA LEU A 148 -14.71 -4.85 -18.71
C LEU A 148 -13.34 -4.27 -18.34
N GLY A 149 -12.85 -3.26 -19.06
CA GLY A 149 -11.60 -2.57 -18.75
C GLY A 149 -11.61 -1.95 -17.35
N PHE A 150 -12.67 -1.20 -17.02
CA PHE A 150 -12.85 -0.62 -15.69
C PHE A 150 -13.03 -1.68 -14.59
N PHE A 151 -13.69 -2.79 -14.90
CA PHE A 151 -13.84 -3.91 -13.97
C PHE A 151 -12.48 -4.55 -13.64
N VAL A 152 -11.63 -4.79 -14.64
CA VAL A 152 -10.27 -5.32 -14.44
C VAL A 152 -9.41 -4.35 -13.62
N LEU A 153 -9.49 -3.05 -13.91
CA LEU A 153 -8.80 -2.01 -13.12
C LEU A 153 -9.22 -2.02 -11.64
N ALA A 154 -10.53 -2.11 -11.37
CA ALA A 154 -11.04 -2.18 -10.00
C ALA A 154 -10.53 -3.42 -9.24
N LEU A 155 -10.48 -4.58 -9.90
CA LEU A 155 -9.93 -5.81 -9.33
C LEU A 155 -8.43 -5.68 -9.05
N GLN A 156 -7.70 -5.04 -9.96
CA GLN A 156 -6.26 -4.81 -9.80
C GLN A 156 -5.95 -3.90 -8.61
N ILE A 157 -6.71 -2.82 -8.43
CA ILE A 157 -6.59 -1.93 -7.27
C ILE A 157 -6.90 -2.71 -5.98
N PHE A 158 -7.96 -3.52 -5.99
CA PHE A 158 -8.31 -4.35 -4.84
C PHE A 158 -7.20 -5.32 -4.42
N VAL A 159 -6.61 -6.04 -5.38
CA VAL A 159 -5.48 -6.95 -5.11
C VAL A 159 -4.26 -6.17 -4.64
N ALA A 160 -3.98 -4.99 -5.19
CA ALA A 160 -2.87 -4.14 -4.78
C ALA A 160 -3.01 -3.65 -3.32
N LEU A 161 -4.22 -3.26 -2.91
CA LEU A 161 -4.52 -2.84 -1.53
C LEU A 161 -4.30 -3.97 -0.52
N ILE A 162 -4.77 -5.18 -0.85
CA ILE A 162 -4.58 -6.36 0.01
C ILE A 162 -3.11 -6.74 0.08
N ALA A 163 -2.43 -6.80 -1.07
CA ALA A 163 -1.01 -7.09 -1.13
C ALA A 163 -0.20 -6.08 -0.31
N PHE A 164 -0.58 -4.80 -0.36
CA PHE A 164 0.05 -3.76 0.45
C PHE A 164 -0.06 -4.06 1.96
N LYS A 165 -1.28 -4.30 2.48
CA LYS A 165 -1.47 -4.54 3.92
C LYS A 165 -0.78 -5.83 4.40
N LEU A 166 -0.81 -6.89 3.59
CA LEU A 166 -0.09 -8.13 3.92
C LEU A 166 1.44 -7.93 3.85
N GLY A 167 1.92 -7.21 2.85
CA GLY A 167 3.34 -6.93 2.68
C GLY A 167 3.89 -5.97 3.72
N SER A 168 3.11 -4.96 4.16
CA SER A 168 3.50 -4.08 5.25
C SER A 168 3.55 -4.83 6.60
N LEU A 169 2.65 -5.80 6.81
CA LEU A 169 2.69 -6.68 7.98
C LEU A 169 3.92 -7.61 7.95
N ALA A 170 4.25 -8.19 6.80
CA ALA A 170 5.48 -8.97 6.64
C ALA A 170 6.74 -8.11 6.84
N ALA A 171 6.74 -6.86 6.35
CA ALA A 171 7.82 -5.92 6.57
C ALA A 171 7.99 -5.59 8.06
N PHE A 172 6.89 -5.45 8.80
CA PHE A 172 6.92 -5.18 10.24
C PHE A 172 7.74 -6.21 11.03
N VAL A 173 7.59 -7.49 10.71
CA VAL A 173 8.36 -8.59 11.34
C VAL A 173 9.85 -8.53 10.99
N ALA A 174 10.19 -8.00 9.81
CA ALA A 174 11.56 -7.88 9.35
C ALA A 174 12.30 -6.63 9.88
N LEU A 175 11.57 -5.58 10.26
CA LEU A 175 12.15 -4.29 10.67
C LEU A 175 13.11 -4.35 11.88
N PRO A 176 12.85 -5.12 12.95
CA PRO A 176 13.78 -5.21 14.08
C PRO A 176 15.20 -5.61 13.68
N TRP A 177 15.33 -6.45 12.65
CA TRP A 177 16.62 -6.93 12.15
C TRP A 177 17.46 -5.82 11.51
N GLY A 178 16.88 -4.66 11.24
CA GLY A 178 17.56 -3.45 10.77
C GLY A 178 18.56 -2.86 11.77
N VAL A 179 18.38 -3.12 13.07
CA VAL A 179 19.21 -2.57 14.16
C VAL A 179 20.68 -3.02 14.06
N PHE A 180 20.93 -4.17 13.45
CA PHE A 180 22.27 -4.70 13.22
C PHE A 180 22.73 -4.46 11.77
N ASN A 181 23.89 -3.83 11.60
CA ASN A 181 24.49 -3.60 10.27
C ASN A 181 24.66 -4.91 9.46
N GLY A 182 24.88 -6.06 10.11
CA GLY A 182 25.01 -7.36 9.44
C GLY A 182 23.70 -8.00 9.00
N THR A 183 22.56 -7.64 9.62
CA THR A 183 21.22 -8.15 9.30
C THR A 183 20.31 -7.08 8.69
N ALA A 184 20.83 -5.88 8.44
CA ALA A 184 20.07 -4.76 7.89
C ALA A 184 19.40 -5.07 6.54
N TRP A 185 20.03 -5.94 5.73
CA TRP A 185 19.48 -6.42 4.47
C TRP A 185 18.11 -7.11 4.61
N VAL A 186 17.79 -7.68 5.78
CA VAL A 186 16.50 -8.31 6.08
C VAL A 186 15.40 -7.26 6.16
N ALA A 187 15.70 -6.08 6.73
CA ALA A 187 14.75 -4.96 6.80
C ALA A 187 14.67 -4.17 5.48
N GLU A 188 15.78 -4.06 4.74
CA GLU A 188 15.84 -3.28 3.49
C GLU A 188 14.94 -3.84 2.39
N ARG A 189 14.91 -5.17 2.17
CA ARG A 189 14.13 -5.77 1.08
C ARG A 189 12.61 -5.55 1.24
N PRO A 190 12.01 -5.80 2.42
CA PRO A 190 10.59 -5.52 2.63
C PRO A 190 10.27 -4.02 2.64
N LEU A 191 11.15 -3.18 3.19
CA LEU A 191 10.99 -1.72 3.13
C LEU A 191 10.93 -1.22 1.68
N GLY A 192 11.85 -1.68 0.83
CA GLY A 192 11.88 -1.34 -0.59
C GLY A 192 10.66 -1.87 -1.34
N TRP A 193 10.15 -3.05 -0.97
CA TRP A 193 8.92 -3.60 -1.55
C TRP A 193 7.69 -2.75 -1.21
N VAL A 194 7.56 -2.33 0.05
CA VAL A 194 6.48 -1.47 0.52
C VAL A 194 6.52 -0.11 -0.19
N ALA A 195 7.70 0.52 -0.29
CA ALA A 195 7.87 1.75 -1.07
C ALA A 195 7.52 1.55 -2.56
N GLY A 196 7.98 0.45 -3.17
CA GLY A 196 7.68 0.11 -4.57
C GLY A 196 6.20 -0.17 -4.82
N SER A 197 5.49 -0.72 -3.83
CA SER A 197 4.04 -0.94 -3.92
C SER A 197 3.25 0.38 -3.91
N ALA A 198 3.72 1.40 -3.19
CA ALA A 198 3.13 2.74 -3.25
C ALA A 198 3.31 3.41 -4.62
N VAL A 199 4.46 3.20 -5.28
CA VAL A 199 4.69 3.66 -6.66
C VAL A 199 3.79 2.92 -7.65
N ARG A 200 3.57 1.62 -7.47
CA ARG A 200 2.61 0.87 -8.31
C ARG A 200 1.20 1.42 -8.17
N LEU A 201 0.79 1.76 -6.96
CA LEU A 201 -0.52 2.39 -6.72
C LEU A 201 -0.62 3.78 -7.33
N PHE A 202 0.46 4.57 -7.29
CA PHE A 202 0.52 5.84 -8.01
C PHE A 202 0.24 5.66 -9.50
N VAL A 203 0.86 4.66 -10.14
CA VAL A 203 0.64 4.37 -11.58
C VAL A 203 -0.76 3.87 -11.86
N LEU A 204 -1.35 3.07 -10.96
CA LEU A 204 -2.74 2.58 -11.11
C LEU A 204 -3.80 3.64 -10.84
N ALA A 205 -3.45 4.70 -10.12
CA ALA A 205 -4.32 5.81 -9.78
C ALA A 205 -4.28 6.96 -10.81
N LEU A 206 -3.30 6.94 -11.73
CA LEU A 206 -3.21 7.85 -12.89
C LEU A 206 -4.31 7.52 -13.90
#